data_AF-A0A9X9WXQ6-F1
#
_entry.id   AF-A0A9X9WXQ6-F1
#
_cell.length_a   1.000
_cell.length_b   1.000
_cell.length_c   1.000
_cell.angle_alpha   90.00
_cell.angle_beta   90.00
_cell.angle_gamma   90.00
#
_symmetry.space_group_name_H-M   'P 1'
#
loop_
_entity.id
_entity.type
_entity.pdbx_description
1 polymer ?
#
loop_
_entity_poly.entity_id
_entity_poly.type
_entity_poly.pdbx_seq_one_letter_code
_entity_poly.pdbx_strand_id
1 'polypeptide(L)' 'MATMHGLARGIVTDTSDPSGAGRVRIQLPALAGSGGVWASVCTPFGATPGSTTPIGAEVWVGFEHGDENRPVVLGVAG' A
#
# COMPACT_ATOMS: atom_id res chain seq x y z
N MET A 1 11.64 13.48 -3.69
CA MET A 1 10.63 14.24 -4.44
C MET A 1 10.67 13.79 -5.89
N ALA A 2 10.29 12.54 -6.11
CA ALA A 2 9.79 12.13 -7.41
C ALA A 2 8.25 12.25 -7.37
N THR A 3 7.68 12.89 -8.39
CA THR A 3 6.22 12.88 -8.56
C THR A 3 5.85 11.61 -9.29
N MET A 4 5.12 10.71 -8.61
CA MET A 4 4.63 9.47 -9.20
C MET A 4 3.22 9.69 -9.75
N HIS A 5 3.11 9.82 -11.08
CA HIS A 5 1.82 9.92 -11.75
C HIS A 5 1.34 8.53 -12.16
N GLY A 6 0.22 8.09 -11.58
CA GLY A 6 -0.45 6.82 -11.95
C GLY A 6 -0.39 5.77 -10.84
N LEU A 7 -0.37 4.50 -11.26
CA LEU A 7 -0.37 3.34 -10.38
C LEU A 7 0.98 2.62 -10.42
N ALA A 8 1.40 2.12 -9.26
CA ALA A 8 2.52 1.20 -9.13
C ALA A 8 2.04 -0.17 -8.65
N ARG A 9 2.84 -1.22 -8.94
CA ARG A 9 2.66 -2.52 -8.29
C ARG A 9 3.52 -2.61 -7.04
N GLY A 10 2.91 -3.11 -5.98
CA GLY A 10 3.59 -3.41 -4.72
C GLY A 10 3.31 -4.82 -4.25
N ILE A 11 4.08 -5.26 -3.26
CA ILE A 11 3.90 -6.55 -2.58
C ILE A 11 3.71 -6.26 -1.10
N VAL A 12 2.66 -6.80 -0.48
CA VAL A 12 2.47 -6.69 0.96
C VAL A 12 3.53 -7.51 1.69
N THR A 13 4.22 -6.89 2.63
CA THR A 13 5.32 -7.49 3.40
C THR A 13 5.02 -7.57 4.89
N ASP A 14 4.14 -6.70 5.40
CA ASP A 14 3.74 -6.67 6.81
C ASP A 14 2.33 -6.07 6.93
N THR A 15 1.57 -6.55 7.91
CA THR A 15 0.22 -6.10 8.24
C THR A 15 0.08 -5.65 9.69
N SER A 16 1.14 -5.77 10.49
CA SER A 16 1.16 -5.40 11.90
C SER A 16 1.50 -3.92 12.06
N ASP A 17 0.62 -3.03 11.60
CA ASP A 17 0.81 -1.58 11.71
C ASP A 17 1.00 -1.14 13.18
N PRO A 18 2.19 -0.63 13.57
CA PRO A 18 2.46 -0.21 14.94
C PRO A 18 1.58 0.96 15.40
N SER A 19 1.01 1.72 14.45
CA SER A 19 0.13 2.84 14.76
C SER A 19 -1.33 2.45 14.95
N GLY A 20 -1.71 1.21 14.61
CA GLY A 20 -3.11 0.76 14.67
C GLY A 20 -4.03 1.43 13.63
N ALA A 21 -3.50 2.14 12.63
CA ALA A 21 -4.28 2.86 11.62
C ALA A 21 -4.78 1.96 10.48
N GLY A 22 -4.51 0.64 10.53
CA GLY A 22 -4.92 -0.31 9.51
C GLY A 22 -4.09 -0.22 8.22
N ARG A 23 -2.85 0.28 8.30
CA ARG A 23 -1.94 0.33 7.16
C ARG A 23 -1.29 -1.03 6.91
N VAL A 24 -0.75 -1.20 5.71
CA VAL A 24 0.09 -2.36 5.37
C VAL A 24 1.45 -1.88 4.90
N ARG A 25 2.51 -2.62 5.22
CA ARG A 25 3.83 -2.34 4.70
C ARG A 25 3.97 -2.99 3.34
N ILE A 26 4.30 -2.21 2.33
CA ILE A 26 4.49 -2.68 0.97
C ILE A 26 5.94 -2.49 0.53
N GLN A 27 6.42 -3.42 -0.27
CA GLN A 27 7.61 -3.21 -1.09
C GLN A 27 7.16 -2.80 -2.49
N LEU A 28 7.78 -1.77 -3.05
CA LEU A 28 7.53 -1.29 -4.41
C LEU A 28 8.74 -1.66 -5.27
N PRO A 29 8.72 -2.76 -6.04
CA PRO A 29 9.90 -3.23 -6.79
C PRO A 29 10.45 -2.22 -7.79
N ALA A 30 9.59 -1.33 -8.31
CA ALA A 30 9.97 -0.25 -9.21
C ALA A 30 10.72 0.90 -8.52
N LEU A 31 10.63 1.01 -7.20
CA LEU A 31 11.38 1.98 -6.40
C LEU A 31 12.59 1.26 -5.80
N ALA A 32 13.80 1.67 -6.19
CA ALA A 32 15.03 1.15 -5.62
C ALA A 32 15.15 1.60 -4.15
N GLY A 33 14.58 0.81 -3.23
CA GLY A 33 14.59 1.08 -1.80
C GLY A 33 14.33 -0.20 -1.01
N SER A 34 15.19 -0.49 -0.03
CA SER A 34 15.24 -1.78 0.68
C SER A 34 14.28 -1.90 1.87
N GLY A 35 13.57 -0.83 2.24
CA GLY A 35 12.84 -0.77 3.51
C GLY A 35 11.35 -1.09 3.43
N GLY A 36 10.74 -1.07 2.25
CA GLY A 36 9.27 -0.98 2.15
C GLY A 36 8.70 0.27 2.83
N VAL A 37 7.44 0.58 2.55
CA VAL A 37 6.74 1.78 3.05
C VAL A 37 5.37 1.41 3.59
N TRP A 38 4.93 2.09 4.64
CA TRP A 38 3.57 1.94 5.15
C TRP A 38 2.59 2.66 4.23
N ALA A 39 1.61 1.93 3.73
CA ALA A 39 0.56 2.43 2.86
C ALA A 39 -0.81 2.31 3.54
N SER A 40 -1.60 3.37 3.44
CA SER A 40 -3.01 3.33 3.81
C SER A 40 -3.75 2.36 2.90
N VAL A 41 -4.77 1.69 3.42
CA VAL A 41 -5.61 0.77 2.63
C VAL A 41 -6.91 1.47 2.28
N CYS A 42 -7.22 1.53 0.99
CA CYS A 42 -8.54 1.95 0.51
C CYS A 42 -9.54 0.84 0.82
N THR A 43 -10.39 1.09 1.81
CA THR A 43 -11.40 0.12 2.25
C THR A 43 -12.68 0.28 1.44
N PRO A 44 -13.23 -0.79 0.84
CA PRO A 44 -14.52 -0.73 0.15
C PRO A 44 -15.65 -0.23 1.06
N PHE A 45 -16.61 0.49 0.51
CA PHE A 45 -17.82 0.85 1.24
C PHE A 45 -18.57 -0.39 1.72
N GLY A 46 -18.93 -0.42 3.00
CA GLY A 46 -19.61 -1.56 3.63
C GLY A 46 -18.72 -2.75 3.95
N ALA A 47 -17.39 -2.63 3.82
CA ALA A 47 -16.48 -3.67 4.27
C ALA A 47 -16.56 -3.88 5.79
N THR A 48 -16.47 -5.14 6.21
CA THR A 48 -16.37 -5.49 7.62
C THR A 48 -15.03 -5.02 8.19
N PRO A 49 -15.02 -4.31 9.34
CA PRO A 49 -13.79 -3.94 10.01
C PRO A 49 -12.88 -5.15 10.26
N GLY A 50 -11.57 -4.98 10.06
CA GLY A 50 -10.58 -6.03 10.30
C GLY A 50 -10.25 -6.91 9.10
N SER A 51 -10.82 -6.66 7.92
CA SER A 51 -10.35 -7.27 6.68
C SER A 51 -9.02 -6.64 6.25
N THR A 52 -7.96 -7.43 6.25
CA THR A 52 -6.60 -6.98 5.94
C THR A 52 -6.08 -7.68 4.69
N THR A 53 -5.33 -6.95 3.85
CA THR A 53 -4.68 -7.53 2.68
C THR A 53 -3.61 -8.55 3.11
N PRO A 54 -3.61 -9.79 2.59
CA PRO A 54 -2.65 -10.83 3.00
C PRO A 54 -1.20 -10.44 2.73
N ILE A 55 -0.28 -10.86 3.59
CA ILE A 55 1.17 -10.81 3.32
C ILE A 55 1.47 -11.64 2.06
N GLY A 56 2.33 -11.11 1.18
CA GLY A 56 2.69 -11.70 -0.11
C GLY A 56 1.74 -11.33 -1.25
N ALA A 57 0.60 -10.68 -0.99
CA ALA A 57 -0.30 -10.26 -2.04
C ALA A 57 0.32 -9.15 -2.92
N GLU A 58 0.19 -9.29 -4.24
CA GLU A 58 0.47 -8.22 -5.19
C GLU A 58 -0.69 -7.22 -5.19
N VAL A 59 -0.37 -5.93 -5.12
CA VAL A 59 -1.36 -4.85 -4.96
C VAL A 59 -1.13 -3.71 -5.93
N TRP A 60 -2.22 -3.05 -6.31
CA TRP A 60 -2.19 -1.76 -6.98
C TRP A 60 -2.08 -0.64 -5.96
N VAL A 61 -1.13 0.26 -6.20
CA VAL A 61 -0.77 1.34 -5.29
C VAL A 61 -0.88 2.68 -6.02
N GLY A 62 -1.70 3.58 -5.48
CA GLY A 62 -1.72 4.99 -5.86
C GLY A 62 -0.93 5.85 -4.86
N PHE A 63 -0.77 7.13 -5.18
CA PHE A 63 -0.02 8.07 -4.34
C PHE A 63 -0.82 9.37 -4.17
N GLU A 64 -1.07 9.78 -2.93
CA GLU A 64 -1.83 11.01 -2.67
C GLU A 64 -1.08 12.21 -3.26
N HIS A 65 -1.75 12.98 -4.13
CA HIS A 65 -1.15 14.12 -4.83
C HIS A 65 0.13 13.78 -5.62
N GLY A 66 0.35 12.49 -5.95
CA GLY A 66 1.58 12.01 -6.59
C GLY A 66 2.81 11.96 -5.68
N ASP A 67 2.64 12.09 -4.35
CA ASP A 67 3.72 12.01 -3.37
C ASP A 67 4.09 10.54 -3.09
N GLU A 68 5.31 10.15 -3.49
CA GLU A 68 5.86 8.80 -3.27
C GLU A 68 5.87 8.37 -1.79
N ASN A 69 5.85 9.34 -0.86
CA ASN A 69 5.82 9.09 0.58
C ASN A 69 4.41 8.88 1.15
N ARG A 70 3.37 9.05 0.32
CA ARG A 70 1.96 8.88 0.69
C ARG A 70 1.27 7.80 -0.16
N PRO A 71 1.73 6.55 -0.09
CA PRO A 71 1.14 5.45 -0.85
C PRO A 71 -0.22 5.03 -0.27
N VAL A 72 -1.13 4.64 -1.17
CA VAL A 72 -2.44 4.08 -0.85
C VAL A 72 -2.65 2.79 -1.65
N VAL A 73 -2.89 1.68 -0.96
CA VAL A 73 -3.30 0.42 -1.58
C VAL A 73 -4.75 0.54 -2.03
N LEU A 74 -5.00 0.38 -3.32
CA LEU A 74 -6.33 0.49 -3.92
C LEU A 74 -7.03 -0.86 -4.07
N GLY A 75 -6.26 -1.95 -4.11
CA GLY A 75 -6.79 -3.30 -4.25
C GLY A 75 -5.69 -4.33 -4.59
N VAL A 76 -6.08 -5.60 -4.58
CA VAL A 76 -5.23 -6.72 -5.01
C VAL A 76 -5.14 -6.72 -6.54
N ALA A 77 -3.96 -7.02 -7.08
CA ALA A 77 -3.69 -6.95 -8.53
C ALA A 77 -4.12 -8.20 -9.31
N GLY A 78 -4.50 -9.28 -8.64
CA GLY A 78 -4.93 -10.56 -9.23
C GLY A 78 -4.46 -11.73 -8.38
#